data_AF-A0A9E2TXN5-F1
#
_entry.id   AF-A0A9E2TXN5-F1
#
_cell.length_a   1.000
_cell.length_b   1.000
_cell.length_c   1.000
_cell.angle_alpha   90.00
_cell.angle_beta   90.00
_cell.angle_gamma   90.00
#
_symmetry.space_group_name_H-M   'P 1'
#
loop_
_entity.id
_entity.type
_entity.pdbx_description
1 polymer ?
#
loop_
_entity_poly.entity_id
_entity_poly.type
_entity_poly.pdbx_seq_one_letter_code
_entity_poly.pdbx_strand_id
1 'polypeptide(L)'
;MGSLNVFEITSRKQLNEFTRRLLKDIHALERMIEEDWFNHSPIHIGAEQEFCIIDQHFKPAPQSLQLLNELKNGDFTTELALFNIENNLPPLAFKGDCLSQMESNLNERMQKLRSVGDHFNVDFVLAGILPTIRKSDLEMENLTPIDRYRALSKAISKVRGKTYEMKIIGLDELNIKIESAMLESCNTSFQVHYQVSPKDFVKKYNIAQVLAGPVLAVSCNSPILFGKRLWSETRIALFQQSIDTRVTGEHIRDRCPRVMFGTSWLKDSIVELYKEDIARFRVMMMTDFSNDVMELLDQGKTPQLKALSIHNSTVYRWNRPCYGISPNGKPHLRIENRILPSGPTVIDQMANAAFWFGLMSAFDQEYPDFTRQFDFDNAKDNFFSAARDGLNTDFTWIGGHKIAVRKLITKELLPIAEKGLREHDINEKDITRYLDIIKKRVETGQTGTQWMINSHAKMIKGTTREEIAVALTSCMLSNQKKGIPVHEWGLASLESIKGWFPHTMLVEEFMTTDVFTAQQNDIPELVTDIMNWQKVKHIPIEDDKGQLKGIVDYGILLKYYSKKMNVNPGENVVIREIMNKNPITIPPEATVSDALSLMKSEDVDCLPVVKNKKLVGIISEGDFLKIASSLMNMIPLND
;
A
#
# COMPACT_ATOMS: atom_id res chain seq x y z
N MET A 1 7.03 7.88 16.37
CA MET A 1 7.70 6.59 16.11
C MET A 1 8.08 5.80 17.36
N GLY A 2 8.00 4.45 17.28
CA GLY A 2 8.51 3.53 18.32
C GLY A 2 10.03 3.38 18.29
N SER A 3 10.60 2.83 19.38
CA SER A 3 12.05 2.58 19.51
C SER A 3 12.61 1.80 18.31
N LEU A 4 13.72 2.26 17.73
CA LEU A 4 14.48 1.50 16.72
C LEU A 4 15.34 0.41 17.36
N ASN A 5 15.70 0.57 18.64
CA ASN A 5 16.41 -0.42 19.41
C ASN A 5 15.41 -1.45 19.95
N VAL A 6 15.18 -2.51 19.18
CA VAL A 6 14.35 -3.65 19.57
C VAL A 6 15.03 -4.96 19.21
N PHE A 7 14.76 -6.00 19.99
CA PHE A 7 15.37 -7.31 19.84
C PHE A 7 14.32 -8.44 19.86
N GLU A 8 14.70 -9.59 19.29
CA GLU A 8 13.88 -10.80 19.29
C GLU A 8 13.75 -11.38 20.70
N ILE A 9 12.56 -11.90 21.01
CA ILE A 9 12.31 -12.63 22.26
C ILE A 9 12.80 -14.07 22.10
N THR A 10 13.90 -14.42 22.76
CA THR A 10 14.56 -15.73 22.64
C THR A 10 14.21 -16.70 23.77
N SER A 11 13.62 -16.23 24.88
CA SER A 11 13.28 -17.07 26.03
C SER A 11 11.91 -16.74 26.65
N ARG A 12 11.31 -17.75 27.30
CA ARG A 12 10.06 -17.57 28.07
C ARG A 12 10.24 -16.61 29.26
N LYS A 13 11.44 -16.54 29.83
CA LYS A 13 11.78 -15.62 30.93
C LYS A 13 11.68 -14.16 30.45
N GLN A 14 12.28 -13.84 29.29
CA GLN A 14 12.17 -12.51 28.68
C GLN A 14 10.72 -12.14 28.35
N LEU A 15 9.96 -13.09 27.77
CA LEU A 15 8.54 -12.86 27.47
C LEU A 15 7.74 -12.49 28.74
N ASN A 16 7.91 -13.26 29.82
CA ASN A 16 7.22 -13.00 31.08
C ASN A 16 7.62 -11.66 31.69
N GLU A 17 8.91 -11.30 31.64
CA GLU A 17 9.38 -10.02 32.15
C GLU A 17 8.84 -8.85 31.34
N PHE A 18 8.89 -8.92 30.01
CA PHE A 18 8.29 -7.92 29.14
C PHE A 18 6.78 -7.77 29.39
N THR A 19 6.06 -8.89 29.57
CA THR A 19 4.63 -8.87 29.85
C THR A 19 4.33 -8.19 31.19
N ARG A 20 5.13 -8.41 32.24
CA ARG A 20 4.99 -7.69 33.51
C ARG A 20 5.23 -6.20 33.36
N ARG A 21 6.23 -5.80 32.56
CA ARG A 21 6.51 -4.39 32.25
C ARG A 21 5.35 -3.75 31.47
N LEU A 22 4.79 -4.46 30.51
CA LEU A 22 3.62 -4.04 29.74
C LEU A 22 2.41 -3.80 30.65
N LEU A 23 2.14 -4.67 31.62
CA LEU A 23 1.08 -4.47 32.61
C LEU A 23 1.35 -3.26 33.52
N LYS A 24 2.60 -3.07 33.95
CA LYS A 24 2.99 -1.87 34.72
C LYS A 24 2.78 -0.58 33.91
N ASP A 25 3.11 -0.58 32.62
CA ASP A 25 2.89 0.58 31.75
C ASP A 25 1.39 0.92 31.64
N ILE A 26 0.51 -0.09 31.59
CA ILE A 26 -0.95 0.12 31.60
C ILE A 26 -1.41 0.74 32.92
N HIS A 27 -0.98 0.21 34.06
CA HIS A 27 -1.35 0.78 35.37
C HIS A 27 -0.80 2.20 35.57
N ALA A 28 0.40 2.47 35.06
CA ALA A 28 0.96 3.81 35.02
C ALA A 28 0.11 4.76 34.18
N LEU A 29 -0.37 4.31 33.01
CA LEU A 29 -1.28 5.10 32.17
C LEU A 29 -2.63 5.37 32.86
N GLU A 30 -3.22 4.37 33.51
CA GLU A 30 -4.46 4.52 34.29
C GLU A 30 -4.29 5.58 35.38
N ARG A 31 -3.23 5.46 36.19
CA ARG A 31 -2.91 6.43 37.24
C ARG A 31 -2.72 7.84 36.69
N MET A 32 -1.97 8.01 35.59
CA MET A 32 -1.77 9.32 34.96
C MET A 32 -3.10 9.94 34.49
N ILE A 33 -4.07 9.13 34.05
CA ILE A 33 -5.39 9.61 33.63
C ILE A 33 -6.21 10.04 34.85
N GLU A 34 -6.22 9.24 35.92
CA GLU A 34 -6.94 9.52 37.17
C GLU A 34 -6.39 10.77 37.88
N GLU A 35 -5.07 10.96 37.86
CA GLU A 35 -4.37 12.09 38.48
C GLU A 35 -4.22 13.32 37.55
N ASP A 36 -4.83 13.30 36.36
CA ASP A 36 -4.87 14.42 35.39
C ASP A 36 -3.50 14.96 34.93
N TRP A 37 -2.55 14.06 34.60
CA TRP A 37 -1.19 14.44 34.20
C TRP A 37 -1.07 15.10 32.81
N PHE A 38 -2.12 15.07 32.00
CA PHE A 38 -2.05 15.31 30.55
C PHE A 38 -2.17 16.78 30.14
N ASN A 39 -1.58 17.12 28.99
CA ASN A 39 -1.83 18.41 28.34
C ASN A 39 -3.20 18.44 27.66
N HIS A 40 -4.04 19.39 28.09
CA HIS A 40 -5.39 19.60 27.54
C HIS A 40 -5.46 20.65 26.42
N SER A 41 -4.55 21.63 26.40
CA SER A 41 -4.59 22.76 25.45
C SER A 41 -3.19 23.38 25.27
N PRO A 42 -2.89 23.99 24.10
CA PRO A 42 -3.70 23.93 22.87
C PRO A 42 -3.67 22.53 22.24
N ILE A 43 -4.70 22.22 21.45
CA ILE A 43 -4.71 21.00 20.61
C ILE A 43 -3.63 21.16 19.55
N HIS A 44 -2.81 20.14 19.38
CA HIS A 44 -1.84 20.08 18.29
C HIS A 44 -2.26 19.06 17.24
N ILE A 45 -1.92 19.38 15.99
CA ILE A 45 -1.98 18.47 14.86
C ILE A 45 -0.56 18.15 14.38
N GLY A 46 -0.42 17.00 13.73
CA GLY A 46 0.85 16.58 13.11
C GLY A 46 0.60 15.69 11.90
N ALA A 47 1.65 15.41 11.15
CA ALA A 47 1.58 14.50 10.01
C ALA A 47 2.87 13.71 9.81
N GLU A 48 2.74 12.50 9.30
CA GLU A 48 3.81 11.66 8.79
C GLU A 48 3.51 11.41 7.29
N GLN A 49 4.48 11.64 6.41
CA GLN A 49 4.33 11.53 4.96
C GLN A 49 5.31 10.48 4.43
N GLU A 50 4.77 9.41 3.86
CA GLU A 50 5.56 8.36 3.21
C GLU A 50 5.51 8.53 1.68
N PHE A 51 6.56 8.08 0.99
CA PHE A 51 6.62 8.09 -0.47
C PHE A 51 7.59 7.05 -1.02
N CYS A 52 7.43 6.76 -2.31
CA CYS A 52 8.29 5.84 -3.04
C CYS A 52 9.40 6.60 -3.76
N ILE A 53 10.62 6.08 -3.67
CA ILE A 53 11.77 6.51 -4.45
C ILE A 53 11.69 5.80 -5.81
N ILE A 54 11.85 6.55 -6.89
CA ILE A 54 11.85 6.02 -8.24
C ILE A 54 13.11 6.39 -9.02
N ASP A 55 13.52 5.51 -9.93
CA ASP A 55 14.60 5.77 -10.87
C ASP A 55 14.09 6.54 -12.12
N GLN A 56 14.98 6.71 -13.11
CA GLN A 56 14.69 7.36 -14.39
C GLN A 56 13.68 6.60 -15.26
N HIS A 57 13.41 5.34 -14.94
CA HIS A 57 12.39 4.51 -15.59
C HIS A 57 11.08 4.47 -14.80
N PHE A 58 10.95 5.33 -13.78
CA PHE A 58 9.79 5.42 -12.90
C PHE A 58 9.56 4.15 -12.07
N LYS A 59 10.60 3.33 -11.86
CA LYS A 59 10.57 2.08 -11.08
C LYS A 59 11.12 2.27 -9.67
N PRO A 60 10.72 1.44 -8.69
CA PRO A 60 11.27 1.51 -7.34
C PRO A 60 12.81 1.53 -7.34
N ALA A 61 13.40 2.52 -6.67
CA ALA A 61 14.85 2.66 -6.56
C ALA A 61 15.29 2.40 -5.10
N PRO A 62 16.03 1.30 -4.81
CA PRO A 62 16.41 0.92 -3.45
C PRO A 62 17.60 1.76 -2.94
N GLN A 63 17.41 3.08 -2.78
CA GLN A 63 18.46 4.05 -2.47
C GLN A 63 18.20 4.90 -1.20
N SER A 64 17.24 4.52 -0.37
CA SER A 64 16.85 5.29 0.84
C SER A 64 18.02 5.58 1.78
N LEU A 65 18.90 4.61 2.04
CA LEU A 65 20.03 4.79 2.96
C LEU A 65 21.03 5.83 2.45
N GLN A 66 21.32 5.83 1.15
CA GLN A 66 22.21 6.81 0.52
C GLN A 66 21.63 8.22 0.66
N LEU A 67 20.34 8.38 0.36
CA LEU A 67 19.64 9.65 0.49
C LEU A 67 19.59 10.18 1.93
N LEU A 68 19.27 9.30 2.89
CA LEU A 68 19.18 9.66 4.31
C LEU A 68 20.54 10.10 4.88
N ASN A 69 21.63 9.44 4.45
CA ASN A 69 22.98 9.82 4.84
C ASN A 69 23.36 11.23 4.36
N GLU A 70 22.81 11.69 3.24
CA GLU A 70 23.05 13.03 2.71
C GLU A 70 22.15 14.09 3.37
N LEU A 71 20.89 13.76 3.67
CA LEU A 71 19.91 14.69 4.23
C LEU A 71 20.24 15.20 5.65
N LYS A 72 20.93 14.39 6.47
CA LYS A 72 21.53 14.66 7.81
C LYS A 72 20.65 15.28 8.91
N ASN A 73 19.40 15.67 8.64
CA ASN A 73 18.62 16.56 9.51
C ASN A 73 17.58 15.88 10.42
N GLY A 74 17.49 14.55 10.45
CA GLY A 74 16.57 13.81 11.34
C GLY A 74 15.06 13.95 11.03
N ASP A 75 14.68 14.81 10.08
CA ASP A 75 13.29 14.95 9.58
C ASP A 75 12.81 13.70 8.81
N PHE A 76 13.74 12.96 8.23
CA PHE A 76 13.49 11.78 7.42
C PHE A 76 14.00 10.52 8.11
N THR A 77 13.27 9.43 7.96
CA THR A 77 13.62 8.12 8.51
C THR A 77 13.44 7.01 7.46
N THR A 78 14.02 5.86 7.75
CA THR A 78 13.87 4.64 6.94
C THR A 78 12.51 4.00 7.15
N GLU A 79 11.96 3.44 6.08
CA GLU A 79 10.82 2.51 6.11
C GLU A 79 11.26 1.05 5.94
N LEU A 80 10.31 0.11 5.91
CA LEU A 80 10.59 -1.33 5.76
C LEU A 80 11.49 -1.65 4.56
N ALA A 81 11.23 -1.02 3.40
CA ALA A 81 11.98 -1.24 2.18
C ALA A 81 12.92 -0.10 1.82
N LEU A 82 13.99 -0.44 1.10
CA LEU A 82 15.02 0.49 0.65
C LEU A 82 14.53 1.54 -0.36
N PHE A 83 13.34 1.36 -0.94
CA PHE A 83 12.71 2.29 -1.88
C PHE A 83 11.62 3.16 -1.24
N ASN A 84 11.48 3.15 0.10
CA ASN A 84 10.57 4.03 0.83
C ASN A 84 11.33 4.92 1.82
N ILE A 85 10.82 6.14 1.99
CA ILE A 85 11.27 7.08 3.03
C ILE A 85 10.02 7.65 3.69
N GLU A 86 10.10 7.88 4.99
CA GLU A 86 9.09 8.59 5.77
C GLU A 86 9.63 9.95 6.21
N ASN A 87 8.79 10.97 6.09
CA ASN A 87 9.01 12.33 6.55
C ASN A 87 8.11 12.62 7.76
N ASN A 88 8.69 13.05 8.87
CA ASN A 88 7.98 13.37 10.11
C ASN A 88 7.89 14.89 10.29
N LEU A 89 6.66 15.41 10.39
CA LEU A 89 6.47 16.83 10.56
C LEU A 89 6.44 17.23 12.03
N PRO A 90 6.99 18.42 12.36
CA PRO A 90 6.82 18.98 13.70
C PRO A 90 5.33 19.23 13.97
N PRO A 91 4.86 19.01 15.21
CA PRO A 91 3.49 19.30 15.57
C PRO A 91 3.22 20.82 15.56
N LEU A 92 2.04 21.20 15.11
CA LEU A 92 1.57 22.59 15.07
C LEU A 92 0.34 22.74 15.96
N ALA A 93 0.23 23.86 16.67
CA ALA A 93 -1.01 24.21 17.35
C ALA A 93 -2.12 24.36 16.30
N PHE A 94 -3.27 23.75 16.55
CA PHE A 94 -4.38 23.70 15.60
C PHE A 94 -5.20 24.99 15.66
N LYS A 95 -4.64 26.05 15.06
CA LYS A 95 -5.21 27.40 15.02
C LYS A 95 -4.57 28.24 13.91
N GLY A 96 -5.28 29.25 13.40
CA GLY A 96 -4.74 30.26 12.49
C GLY A 96 -4.33 29.68 11.14
N ASP A 97 -3.06 29.86 10.77
CA ASP A 97 -2.45 29.43 9.50
C ASP A 97 -1.78 28.05 9.58
N CYS A 98 -2.05 27.24 10.61
CA CYS A 98 -1.36 25.97 10.82
C CYS A 98 -1.46 24.99 9.63
N LEU A 99 -2.55 25.03 8.86
CA LEU A 99 -2.72 24.16 7.68
C LEU A 99 -1.80 24.60 6.54
N SER A 100 -1.77 25.89 6.19
CA SER A 100 -0.82 26.40 5.19
C SER A 100 0.64 26.32 5.64
N GLN A 101 0.92 26.43 6.95
CA GLN A 101 2.25 26.14 7.49
C GLN A 101 2.64 24.66 7.30
N MET A 102 1.72 23.72 7.58
CA MET A 102 1.94 22.29 7.34
C MET A 102 2.20 22.00 5.85
N GLU A 103 1.41 22.59 4.94
CA GLU A 103 1.64 22.50 3.49
C GLU A 103 3.02 23.03 3.08
N SER A 104 3.42 24.20 3.61
CA SER A 104 4.73 24.80 3.35
C SER A 104 5.86 23.87 3.81
N ASN A 105 5.74 23.31 5.03
CA ASN A 105 6.70 22.36 5.58
C ASN A 105 6.84 21.09 4.73
N LEU A 106 5.73 20.56 4.20
CA LEU A 106 5.74 19.43 3.27
C LEU A 106 6.45 19.77 1.96
N ASN A 107 6.10 20.91 1.35
CA ASN A 107 6.68 21.33 0.07
C ASN A 107 8.18 21.62 0.18
N GLU A 108 8.63 22.30 1.24
CA GLU A 108 10.05 22.57 1.48
C GLU A 108 10.85 21.28 1.63
N ARG A 109 10.31 20.31 2.38
CA ARG A 109 10.94 19.00 2.58
C ARG A 109 10.98 18.18 1.29
N MET A 110 9.90 18.18 0.51
CA MET A 110 9.87 17.54 -0.81
C MET A 110 10.86 18.18 -1.79
N GLN A 111 11.02 19.51 -1.75
CA GLN A 111 12.02 20.21 -2.56
C GLN A 111 13.44 19.83 -2.14
N LYS A 112 13.75 19.85 -0.85
CA LYS A 112 15.06 19.44 -0.31
C LYS A 112 15.39 18.01 -0.72
N LEU A 113 14.43 17.11 -0.57
CA LEU A 113 14.56 15.71 -0.92
C LEU A 113 14.85 15.53 -2.42
N ARG A 114 14.14 16.25 -3.30
CA ARG A 114 14.40 16.24 -4.75
C ARG A 114 15.78 16.77 -5.09
N SER A 115 16.21 17.87 -4.47
CA SER A 115 17.56 18.40 -4.68
C SER A 115 18.66 17.41 -4.33
N VAL A 116 18.45 16.59 -3.29
CA VAL A 116 19.36 15.47 -2.97
C VAL A 116 19.19 14.33 -3.97
N GLY A 117 17.96 13.98 -4.35
CA GLY A 117 17.67 12.93 -5.33
C GLY A 117 18.30 13.16 -6.70
N ASP A 118 18.46 14.41 -7.12
CA ASP A 118 19.14 14.78 -8.37
C ASP A 118 20.59 14.25 -8.41
N HIS A 119 21.30 14.21 -7.28
CA HIS A 119 22.67 13.65 -7.21
C HIS A 119 22.72 12.13 -7.42
N PHE A 120 21.59 11.43 -7.18
CA PHE A 120 21.47 9.98 -7.30
C PHE A 120 20.64 9.55 -8.50
N ASN A 121 20.18 10.49 -9.34
CA ASN A 121 19.29 10.25 -10.46
C ASN A 121 17.96 9.57 -10.05
N VAL A 122 17.37 10.01 -8.93
CA VAL A 122 16.07 9.51 -8.44
C VAL A 122 15.07 10.62 -8.21
N ASP A 123 13.78 10.27 -8.19
CA ASP A 123 12.68 11.17 -7.83
C ASP A 123 11.72 10.49 -6.85
N PHE A 124 10.68 11.22 -6.43
CA PHE A 124 9.81 10.81 -5.31
C PHE A 124 8.35 10.97 -5.67
N VAL A 125 7.60 9.86 -5.57
CA VAL A 125 6.18 9.80 -5.93
C VAL A 125 5.33 9.59 -4.68
N LEU A 126 4.33 10.47 -4.52
CA LEU A 126 3.28 10.34 -3.51
C LEU A 126 2.16 9.45 -4.08
N ALA A 127 2.17 8.16 -3.74
CA ALA A 127 1.17 7.21 -4.22
C ALA A 127 0.88 6.14 -3.17
N GLY A 128 -0.39 5.88 -2.88
CA GLY A 128 -0.76 4.84 -1.90
C GLY A 128 -0.12 3.49 -2.24
N ILE A 129 -0.18 3.09 -3.50
CA ILE A 129 0.67 2.03 -4.07
C ILE A 129 1.27 2.61 -5.35
N LEU A 130 2.59 2.50 -5.50
CA LEU A 130 3.26 2.92 -6.73
C LEU A 130 2.77 2.06 -7.92
N PRO A 131 2.20 2.63 -8.99
CA PRO A 131 1.65 1.85 -10.10
C PRO A 131 2.66 0.90 -10.75
N THR A 132 3.94 1.29 -10.75
CA THR A 132 5.07 0.59 -11.37
C THR A 132 5.74 -0.44 -10.48
N ILE A 133 5.27 -0.66 -9.25
CA ILE A 133 5.85 -1.65 -8.34
C ILE A 133 5.66 -3.08 -8.86
N ARG A 134 6.73 -3.88 -8.81
CA ARG A 134 6.75 -5.28 -9.24
C ARG A 134 6.88 -6.20 -8.04
N LYS A 135 6.63 -7.49 -8.28
CA LYS A 135 6.81 -8.50 -7.24
C LYS A 135 8.29 -8.70 -6.89
N SER A 136 9.18 -8.61 -7.87
CA SER A 136 10.63 -8.67 -7.72
C SER A 136 11.21 -7.55 -6.86
N ASP A 137 10.55 -6.38 -6.83
CA ASP A 137 10.96 -5.29 -5.94
C ASP A 137 10.77 -5.67 -4.46
N LEU A 138 9.95 -6.67 -4.14
CA LEU A 138 9.61 -7.09 -2.78
C LEU A 138 10.47 -8.25 -2.25
N GLU A 139 11.58 -8.53 -2.91
CA GLU A 139 12.54 -9.53 -2.45
C GLU A 139 13.34 -9.00 -1.24
N MET A 140 13.92 -9.91 -0.44
CA MET A 140 14.53 -9.56 0.85
C MET A 140 15.80 -8.72 0.72
N GLU A 141 16.40 -8.67 -0.46
CA GLU A 141 17.54 -7.81 -0.82
C GLU A 141 17.17 -6.33 -0.70
N ASN A 142 15.89 -5.99 -0.93
CA ASN A 142 15.37 -4.64 -0.78
C ASN A 142 14.89 -4.32 0.64
N LEU A 143 15.04 -5.23 1.60
CA LEU A 143 14.74 -4.95 3.01
C LEU A 143 15.77 -3.97 3.59
N THR A 144 15.29 -2.93 4.26
CA THR A 144 16.17 -2.02 5.00
C THR A 144 16.97 -2.80 6.07
N PRO A 145 18.30 -2.75 6.08
CA PRO A 145 19.17 -3.57 6.93
C PRO A 145 19.24 -3.07 8.38
N ILE A 146 18.08 -2.90 9.03
CA ILE A 146 17.95 -2.54 10.45
C ILE A 146 17.40 -3.73 11.24
N ASP A 147 17.97 -3.98 12.43
CA ASP A 147 17.65 -5.14 13.27
C ASP A 147 16.16 -5.26 13.59
N ARG A 148 15.49 -4.12 13.80
CA ARG A 148 14.03 -4.04 14.00
C ARG A 148 13.25 -4.72 12.88
N TYR A 149 13.55 -4.41 11.62
CA TYR A 149 12.81 -4.93 10.47
C TYR A 149 13.07 -6.43 10.28
N ARG A 150 14.31 -6.87 10.51
CA ARG A 150 14.67 -8.30 10.52
C ARG A 150 13.95 -9.05 11.64
N ALA A 151 13.90 -8.48 12.85
CA ALA A 151 13.23 -9.07 14.00
C ALA A 151 11.71 -9.19 13.76
N LEU A 152 11.08 -8.15 13.21
CA LEU A 152 9.66 -8.15 12.86
C LEU A 152 9.35 -9.21 11.79
N SER A 153 10.12 -9.25 10.69
CA SER A 153 9.93 -10.22 9.60
C SER A 153 10.06 -11.67 10.10
N LYS A 154 11.06 -11.95 10.96
CA LYS A 154 11.22 -13.25 11.62
C LYS A 154 10.06 -13.58 12.56
N ALA A 155 9.61 -12.62 13.36
CA ALA A 155 8.51 -12.82 14.30
C ALA A 155 7.20 -13.14 13.56
N ILE A 156 6.89 -12.42 12.48
CA ILE A 156 5.73 -12.69 11.63
C ILE A 156 5.83 -14.09 11.02
N SER A 157 6.98 -14.43 10.44
CA SER A 157 7.22 -15.74 9.82
C SER A 157 7.06 -16.91 10.80
N LYS A 158 7.50 -16.72 12.06
CA LYS A 158 7.40 -17.73 13.12
C LYS A 158 5.95 -18.00 13.55
N VAL A 159 5.08 -16.99 13.51
CA VAL A 159 3.68 -17.12 13.90
C VAL A 159 2.82 -17.64 12.74
N ARG A 160 3.09 -17.19 11.52
CA ARG A 160 2.27 -17.43 10.33
C ARG A 160 2.58 -18.75 9.60
N GLY A 161 3.81 -19.25 9.69
CA GLY A 161 4.31 -20.31 8.80
C GLY A 161 5.00 -19.74 7.55
N LYS A 162 5.60 -20.62 6.73
CA LYS A 162 6.54 -20.23 5.66
C LYS A 162 5.92 -19.64 4.40
N THR A 163 4.69 -20.00 4.04
CA THR A 163 4.06 -19.56 2.79
C THR A 163 2.55 -19.51 2.95
N TYR A 164 1.91 -18.47 2.42
CA TYR A 164 0.47 -18.29 2.51
C TYR A 164 -0.10 -17.66 1.24
N GLU A 165 -1.38 -17.86 0.97
CA GLU A 165 -2.05 -17.33 -0.23
C GLU A 165 -2.77 -16.01 0.07
N MET A 166 -2.58 -15.04 -0.81
CA MET A 166 -3.28 -13.75 -0.82
C MET A 166 -4.20 -13.71 -2.02
N LYS A 167 -5.45 -13.30 -1.80
CA LYS A 167 -6.42 -13.08 -2.88
C LYS A 167 -7.06 -11.71 -2.74
N ILE A 168 -6.90 -10.89 -3.78
CA ILE A 168 -7.56 -9.58 -3.90
C ILE A 168 -8.27 -9.56 -5.24
N ILE A 169 -9.56 -9.22 -5.21
CA ILE A 169 -10.42 -9.20 -6.40
C ILE A 169 -10.92 -7.77 -6.60
N GLY A 170 -10.65 -7.22 -7.79
CA GLY A 170 -11.25 -5.98 -8.28
C GLY A 170 -11.71 -6.18 -9.73
N LEU A 171 -11.37 -5.23 -10.62
CA LEU A 171 -11.59 -5.41 -12.06
C LEU A 171 -10.71 -6.52 -12.66
N ASP A 172 -9.53 -6.71 -12.09
CA ASP A 172 -8.66 -7.85 -12.31
C ASP A 172 -8.58 -8.68 -11.00
N GLU A 173 -8.06 -9.91 -11.09
CA GLU A 173 -7.78 -10.76 -9.92
C GLU A 173 -6.27 -10.86 -9.66
N LEU A 174 -5.89 -10.76 -8.38
CA LEU A 174 -4.55 -11.08 -7.91
C LEU A 174 -4.63 -12.25 -6.93
N ASN A 175 -4.00 -13.37 -7.30
CA ASN A 175 -3.81 -14.54 -6.44
C ASN A 175 -2.32 -14.91 -6.41
N ILE A 176 -1.67 -14.70 -5.27
CA ILE A 176 -0.23 -14.92 -5.12
C ILE A 176 0.13 -15.60 -3.81
N LYS A 177 1.27 -16.27 -3.81
CA LYS A 177 1.91 -16.75 -2.59
C LYS A 177 2.80 -15.68 -1.99
N ILE A 178 2.61 -15.44 -0.69
CA ILE A 178 3.39 -14.55 0.15
C ILE A 178 4.48 -15.37 0.83
N GLU A 179 5.73 -14.94 0.65
CA GLU A 179 6.91 -15.56 1.28
C GLU A 179 7.61 -14.62 2.28
N SER A 180 7.24 -13.34 2.28
CA SER A 180 7.89 -12.30 3.08
C SER A 180 6.88 -11.27 3.62
N ALA A 181 7.27 -10.53 4.66
CA ALA A 181 6.55 -9.33 5.12
C ALA A 181 6.73 -8.13 4.17
N MET A 182 7.64 -8.21 3.20
CA MET A 182 7.94 -7.14 2.24
C MET A 182 6.72 -6.65 1.43
N LEU A 183 5.65 -7.43 1.28
CA LEU A 183 4.41 -6.93 0.65
C LEU A 183 3.81 -5.73 1.37
N GLU A 184 4.14 -5.52 2.64
CA GLU A 184 3.75 -4.32 3.37
C GLU A 184 4.37 -3.04 2.81
N SER A 185 5.59 -3.12 2.28
CA SER A 185 6.30 -1.95 1.74
C SER A 185 5.73 -1.41 0.43
N CYS A 186 4.73 -2.09 -0.15
CA CYS A 186 3.95 -1.51 -1.24
C CYS A 186 3.10 -0.31 -0.79
N ASN A 187 2.75 -0.26 0.50
CA ASN A 187 1.84 0.73 1.03
C ASN A 187 2.61 1.98 1.45
N THR A 188 2.19 3.14 0.94
CA THR A 188 2.57 4.43 1.53
C THR A 188 1.35 5.22 1.96
N SER A 189 1.49 6.01 3.01
CA SER A 189 0.39 6.70 3.67
C SER A 189 0.71 8.16 4.00
N PHE A 190 -0.34 8.92 4.26
CA PHE A 190 -0.25 10.26 4.84
C PHE A 190 -0.96 10.25 6.19
N GLN A 191 -0.21 9.91 7.24
CA GLN A 191 -0.79 9.71 8.56
C GLN A 191 -0.95 11.05 9.25
N VAL A 192 -2.15 11.37 9.73
CA VAL A 192 -2.42 12.65 10.40
C VAL A 192 -2.78 12.44 11.86
N HIS A 193 -2.24 13.31 12.71
CA HIS A 193 -2.33 13.18 14.16
C HIS A 193 -3.22 14.29 14.71
N TYR A 194 -4.14 13.93 15.60
CA TYR A 194 -4.99 14.88 16.31
C TYR A 194 -4.86 14.64 17.82
N GLN A 195 -4.34 15.64 18.55
CA GLN A 195 -4.21 15.55 20.01
C GLN A 195 -5.60 15.57 20.67
N VAL A 196 -5.81 14.71 21.66
CA VAL A 196 -7.10 14.61 22.37
C VAL A 196 -6.86 14.58 23.87
N SER A 197 -7.74 15.22 24.64
CA SER A 197 -7.75 15.11 26.10
C SER A 197 -8.17 13.69 26.53
N PRO A 198 -7.74 13.17 27.69
CA PRO A 198 -8.25 11.91 28.20
C PRO A 198 -9.78 11.87 28.35
N LYS A 199 -10.41 13.00 28.71
CA LYS A 199 -11.87 13.12 28.91
C LYS A 199 -12.66 13.00 27.60
N ASP A 200 -12.14 13.55 26.51
CA ASP A 200 -12.80 13.52 25.20
C ASP A 200 -12.39 12.31 24.33
N PHE A 201 -11.43 11.50 24.80
CA PHE A 201 -10.82 10.45 23.97
C PHE A 201 -11.84 9.46 23.42
N VAL A 202 -12.77 8.99 24.26
CA VAL A 202 -13.82 8.04 23.86
C VAL A 202 -14.65 8.60 22.70
N LYS A 203 -15.13 9.84 22.88
CA LYS A 203 -15.96 10.53 21.90
C LYS A 203 -15.20 10.73 20.58
N LYS A 204 -14.00 11.33 20.64
CA LYS A 204 -13.21 11.62 19.43
C LYS A 204 -12.71 10.35 18.73
N TYR A 205 -12.40 9.28 19.46
CA TYR A 205 -12.03 7.99 18.85
C TYR A 205 -13.20 7.37 18.09
N ASN A 206 -14.39 7.36 18.67
CA ASN A 206 -15.58 6.87 17.97
C ASN A 206 -15.91 7.72 16.75
N ILE A 207 -15.73 9.06 16.82
CA ILE A 207 -15.85 9.95 15.66
C ILE A 207 -14.86 9.55 14.56
N ALA A 208 -13.58 9.34 14.91
CA ALA A 208 -12.59 8.91 13.93
C ALA A 208 -12.98 7.58 13.23
N GLN A 209 -13.64 6.67 13.96
CA GLN A 209 -14.13 5.40 13.41
C GLN A 209 -15.30 5.58 12.43
N VAL A 210 -16.34 6.37 12.78
CA VAL A 210 -17.47 6.61 11.87
C VAL A 210 -17.05 7.40 10.62
N LEU A 211 -16.09 8.31 10.76
CA LEU A 211 -15.56 9.12 9.66
C LEU A 211 -14.62 8.35 8.72
N ALA A 212 -14.13 7.19 9.12
CA ALA A 212 -13.14 6.44 8.35
C ALA A 212 -13.65 6.10 6.94
N GLY A 213 -14.91 5.68 6.78
CA GLY A 213 -15.50 5.40 5.47
C GLY A 213 -15.57 6.63 4.55
N PRO A 214 -16.29 7.71 4.94
CA PRO A 214 -16.43 8.89 4.10
C PRO A 214 -15.11 9.56 3.72
N VAL A 215 -14.17 9.65 4.67
CA VAL A 215 -12.85 10.26 4.45
C VAL A 215 -12.00 9.37 3.54
N LEU A 216 -12.05 8.06 3.71
CA LEU A 216 -11.35 7.13 2.80
C LEU A 216 -11.88 7.26 1.37
N ALA A 217 -13.20 7.26 1.19
CA ALA A 217 -13.84 7.26 -0.13
C ALA A 217 -13.38 8.40 -1.05
N VAL A 218 -13.21 9.62 -0.50
CA VAL A 218 -12.74 10.78 -1.26
C VAL A 218 -11.22 10.84 -1.41
N SER A 219 -10.49 10.05 -0.63
CA SER A 219 -9.01 10.03 -0.61
C SER A 219 -8.38 8.90 -1.44
N CYS A 220 -9.15 7.92 -1.93
CA CYS A 220 -8.61 6.72 -2.58
C CYS A 220 -7.55 6.99 -3.67
N ASN A 221 -6.39 6.35 -3.56
CA ASN A 221 -5.23 6.56 -4.44
C ASN A 221 -4.35 5.30 -4.62
N SER A 222 -4.91 4.09 -4.58
CA SER A 222 -4.11 2.86 -4.76
C SER A 222 -4.83 1.70 -5.50
N PRO A 223 -5.32 1.90 -6.73
CA PRO A 223 -6.06 0.86 -7.43
C PRO A 223 -5.21 -0.15 -8.21
N ILE A 224 -3.92 0.09 -8.37
CA ILE A 224 -3.04 -0.74 -9.21
C ILE A 224 -1.95 -1.36 -8.36
N LEU A 225 -1.82 -2.68 -8.43
CA LEU A 225 -0.75 -3.46 -7.80
C LEU A 225 -0.28 -4.54 -8.78
N PHE A 226 1.02 -4.59 -9.09
CA PHE A 226 1.61 -5.50 -10.09
C PHE A 226 0.89 -5.43 -11.45
N GLY A 227 0.49 -4.21 -11.87
CA GLY A 227 -0.25 -3.98 -13.10
C GLY A 227 -1.70 -4.48 -13.11
N LYS A 228 -2.25 -4.95 -11.98
CA LYS A 228 -3.64 -5.40 -11.83
C LYS A 228 -4.50 -4.30 -11.21
N ARG A 229 -5.70 -4.08 -11.76
CA ARG A 229 -6.70 -3.14 -11.24
C ARG A 229 -7.54 -3.82 -10.15
N LEU A 230 -7.30 -3.47 -8.91
CA LEU A 230 -7.87 -4.11 -7.73
C LEU A 230 -8.90 -3.19 -7.05
N TRP A 231 -8.87 -3.05 -5.73
CA TRP A 231 -9.77 -2.19 -4.98
C TRP A 231 -9.40 -0.73 -5.17
N SER A 232 -10.35 0.19 -5.02
CA SER A 232 -10.08 1.63 -5.06
C SER A 232 -8.96 2.03 -4.09
N GLU A 233 -8.94 1.43 -2.90
CA GLU A 233 -7.84 1.53 -1.96
C GLU A 233 -7.30 0.13 -1.63
N THR A 234 -6.50 -0.42 -2.54
CA THR A 234 -5.92 -1.77 -2.40
C THR A 234 -5.04 -1.91 -1.17
N ARG A 235 -4.43 -0.82 -0.68
CA ARG A 235 -3.65 -0.83 0.57
C ARG A 235 -4.39 -1.48 1.73
N ILE A 236 -5.71 -1.27 1.84
CA ILE A 236 -6.51 -1.81 2.95
C ILE A 236 -6.48 -3.34 2.93
N ALA A 237 -6.78 -3.95 1.78
CA ALA A 237 -6.78 -5.40 1.61
C ALA A 237 -5.35 -5.96 1.66
N LEU A 238 -4.40 -5.29 0.99
CA LEU A 238 -3.01 -5.70 0.92
C LEU A 238 -2.39 -5.77 2.31
N PHE A 239 -2.51 -4.70 3.10
CA PHE A 239 -1.92 -4.67 4.44
C PHE A 239 -2.59 -5.70 5.37
N GLN A 240 -3.92 -5.82 5.30
CA GLN A 240 -4.64 -6.77 6.13
C GLN A 240 -4.23 -8.21 5.86
N GLN A 241 -3.97 -8.58 4.61
CA GLN A 241 -3.54 -9.93 4.24
C GLN A 241 -2.02 -10.14 4.35
N SER A 242 -1.20 -9.09 4.15
CA SER A 242 0.28 -9.20 4.09
C SER A 242 0.94 -9.47 5.42
N ILE A 243 0.33 -9.03 6.53
CA ILE A 243 0.82 -9.29 7.89
C ILE A 243 -0.19 -10.07 8.75
N ASP A 244 -1.15 -10.73 8.10
CA ASP A 244 -2.08 -11.62 8.77
C ASP A 244 -1.30 -12.78 9.41
N THR A 245 -1.43 -12.94 10.72
CA THR A 245 -0.74 -14.01 11.47
C THR A 245 -1.66 -15.20 11.76
N ARG A 246 -2.88 -15.19 11.24
CA ARG A 246 -3.83 -16.28 11.36
C ARG A 246 -3.38 -17.43 10.46
N VAL A 247 -3.46 -18.64 10.99
CA VAL A 247 -3.16 -19.88 10.25
C VAL A 247 -4.49 -20.51 9.86
N THR A 248 -4.69 -20.78 8.57
CA THR A 248 -5.82 -21.57 8.07
C THR A 248 -5.65 -22.99 8.57
N GLY A 249 -6.67 -23.47 9.28
CA GLY A 249 -6.76 -24.85 9.75
C GLY A 249 -8.22 -25.23 9.92
N GLU A 250 -8.50 -26.46 10.31
CA GLU A 250 -9.86 -26.99 10.49
C GLU A 250 -10.63 -26.37 11.68
N HIS A 251 -9.99 -25.47 12.43
CA HIS A 251 -10.58 -24.85 13.61
C HIS A 251 -11.47 -23.66 13.23
N ILE A 252 -12.75 -23.73 13.62
CA ILE A 252 -13.77 -22.65 13.52
C ILE A 252 -13.49 -21.50 14.52
N ARG A 253 -12.29 -21.45 15.11
CA ARG A 253 -11.95 -20.45 16.13
C ARG A 253 -11.63 -19.10 15.48
N ASP A 254 -12.48 -18.11 15.70
CA ASP A 254 -12.22 -16.74 15.28
C ASP A 254 -10.96 -16.17 15.94
N ARG A 255 -10.10 -15.58 15.10
CA ARG A 255 -8.95 -14.76 15.52
C ARG A 255 -9.02 -13.43 14.80
N CYS A 256 -8.76 -12.35 15.53
CA CYS A 256 -8.65 -11.02 14.94
C CYS A 256 -7.34 -10.89 14.15
N PRO A 257 -7.35 -10.32 12.94
CA PRO A 257 -6.13 -9.89 12.27
C PRO A 257 -5.48 -8.74 13.05
N ARG A 258 -4.15 -8.58 12.91
CA ARG A 258 -3.42 -7.47 13.55
C ARG A 258 -3.67 -6.12 12.89
N VAL A 259 -3.98 -6.13 11.60
CA VAL A 259 -4.54 -4.97 10.90
C VAL A 259 -6.03 -5.01 11.07
N MET A 260 -6.61 -4.00 11.71
CA MET A 260 -8.04 -4.02 12.01
C MET A 260 -8.67 -2.63 12.06
N PHE A 261 -9.96 -2.63 11.74
CA PHE A 261 -10.85 -1.49 11.94
C PHE A 261 -11.21 -1.32 13.42
N GLY A 262 -11.63 -2.41 14.07
CA GLY A 262 -12.12 -2.44 15.44
C GLY A 262 -13.21 -3.52 15.57
N THR A 263 -13.72 -3.70 16.79
CA THR A 263 -14.77 -4.71 17.09
C THR A 263 -16.03 -4.09 17.70
N SER A 264 -15.94 -2.91 18.32
CA SER A 264 -17.06 -2.22 18.94
C SER A 264 -16.72 -0.73 19.17
N TRP A 265 -17.74 0.07 19.48
CA TRP A 265 -17.55 1.43 19.95
C TRP A 265 -16.82 1.43 21.30
N LEU A 266 -15.85 2.34 21.44
CA LEU A 266 -15.13 2.59 22.69
C LEU A 266 -16.11 3.14 23.74
N LYS A 267 -16.02 2.70 24.99
CA LYS A 267 -16.99 3.05 26.04
C LYS A 267 -16.41 3.91 27.15
N ASP A 268 -15.32 3.45 27.75
CA ASP A 268 -14.90 4.01 29.05
C ASP A 268 -13.62 4.84 28.95
N SER A 269 -12.58 4.32 28.30
CA SER A 269 -11.26 4.97 28.26
C SER A 269 -10.39 4.42 27.16
N ILE A 270 -9.40 5.21 26.71
CA ILE A 270 -8.31 4.75 25.81
C ILE A 270 -7.66 3.44 26.27
N VAL A 271 -7.60 3.20 27.58
CA VAL A 271 -6.99 2.01 28.16
C VAL A 271 -7.70 0.72 27.73
N GLU A 272 -9.01 0.78 27.42
CA GLU A 272 -9.78 -0.34 26.88
C GLU A 272 -9.17 -0.87 25.58
N LEU A 273 -8.75 0.02 24.67
CA LEU A 273 -8.11 -0.35 23.39
C LEU A 273 -6.80 -1.10 23.63
N TYR A 274 -5.97 -0.60 24.54
CA TYR A 274 -4.70 -1.25 24.87
C TYR A 274 -4.90 -2.60 25.56
N LYS A 275 -5.86 -2.69 26.50
CA LYS A 275 -6.21 -3.96 27.17
C LYS A 275 -6.75 -4.98 26.16
N GLU A 276 -7.59 -4.55 25.23
CA GLU A 276 -8.07 -5.40 24.13
C GLU A 276 -6.90 -5.94 23.31
N ASP A 277 -5.98 -5.06 22.90
CA ASP A 277 -4.84 -5.44 22.07
C ASP A 277 -3.91 -6.42 22.79
N ILE A 278 -3.60 -6.18 24.06
CA ILE A 278 -2.76 -7.04 24.89
C ILE A 278 -3.42 -8.42 25.11
N ALA A 279 -4.74 -8.46 25.28
CA ALA A 279 -5.47 -9.72 25.46
C ALA A 279 -5.56 -10.55 24.16
N ARG A 280 -5.60 -9.90 23.00
CA ARG A 280 -5.77 -10.55 21.69
C ARG A 280 -4.44 -10.95 21.05
N PHE A 281 -3.40 -10.14 21.21
CA PHE A 281 -2.17 -10.26 20.42
C PHE A 281 -0.97 -10.65 21.27
N ARG A 282 -0.18 -11.60 20.75
CA ARG A 282 1.08 -12.00 21.39
C ARG A 282 2.14 -10.92 21.20
N VAL A 283 2.98 -10.73 22.21
CA VAL A 283 4.18 -9.88 22.11
C VAL A 283 5.14 -10.45 21.06
N MET A 284 5.62 -9.61 20.14
CA MET A 284 6.58 -10.01 19.09
C MET A 284 8.02 -9.60 19.38
N MET A 285 8.23 -8.42 19.97
CA MET A 285 9.54 -7.79 20.14
C MET A 285 9.68 -7.19 21.53
N MET A 286 10.92 -7.00 21.97
CA MET A 286 11.24 -6.33 23.24
C MET A 286 12.31 -5.24 23.07
N THR A 287 12.51 -4.42 24.09
CA THR A 287 13.58 -3.42 24.19
C THR A 287 14.26 -3.55 25.54
N ASP A 288 15.39 -2.88 25.70
CA ASP A 288 16.00 -2.65 27.01
C ASP A 288 15.22 -1.60 27.82
N PHE A 289 15.12 -1.88 29.12
CA PHE A 289 14.44 -1.04 30.11
C PHE A 289 15.45 -0.55 31.13
N SER A 290 15.44 0.75 31.44
CA SER A 290 16.36 1.33 32.41
C SER A 290 15.71 1.57 33.79
N ASN A 291 14.43 1.97 33.82
CA ASN A 291 13.78 2.48 35.03
C ASN A 291 12.43 1.79 35.27
N ASP A 292 12.00 1.71 36.53
CA ASP A 292 10.62 1.31 36.86
C ASP A 292 9.66 2.48 36.65
N VAL A 293 8.54 2.23 35.95
CA VAL A 293 7.60 3.30 35.58
C VAL A 293 6.81 3.83 36.76
N MET A 294 6.55 3.02 37.79
CA MET A 294 5.82 3.46 38.98
C MET A 294 6.70 4.35 39.86
N GLU A 295 7.98 3.99 40.02
CA GLU A 295 8.95 4.82 40.73
C GLU A 295 9.16 6.19 40.06
N LEU A 296 9.12 6.24 38.72
CA LEU A 296 9.17 7.51 37.99
C LEU A 296 7.96 8.39 38.30
N LEU A 297 6.75 7.81 38.33
CA LEU A 297 5.54 8.53 38.70
C LEU A 297 5.60 9.05 40.14
N ASP A 298 6.09 8.23 41.08
CA ASP A 298 6.25 8.64 42.49
C ASP A 298 7.25 9.79 42.65
N GLN A 299 8.21 9.93 41.71
CA GLN A 299 9.15 11.05 41.64
C GLN A 299 8.60 12.27 40.86
N GLY A 300 7.35 12.25 40.42
CA GLY A 300 6.77 13.33 39.61
C GLY A 300 7.30 13.39 38.17
N LYS A 301 7.89 12.30 37.66
CA LYS A 301 8.47 12.24 36.31
C LYS A 301 7.60 11.41 35.37
N THR A 302 7.29 11.96 34.20
CA THR A 302 6.50 11.29 33.16
C THR A 302 7.24 10.07 32.57
N PRO A 303 6.71 8.84 32.68
CA PRO A 303 7.33 7.65 32.10
C PRO A 303 7.09 7.56 30.59
N GLN A 304 8.05 7.00 29.84
CA GLN A 304 7.96 6.81 28.38
C GLN A 304 7.01 5.69 27.94
N LEU A 305 6.54 4.84 28.87
CA LEU A 305 5.70 3.66 28.60
C LEU A 305 6.23 2.80 27.43
N LYS A 306 7.51 2.42 27.52
CA LYS A 306 8.24 1.78 26.40
C LYS A 306 7.65 0.42 26.02
N ALA A 307 7.22 -0.39 26.99
CA ALA A 307 6.69 -1.72 26.71
C ALA A 307 5.33 -1.59 26.01
N LEU A 308 4.47 -0.69 26.48
CA LEU A 308 3.20 -0.36 25.84
C LEU A 308 3.40 0.16 24.42
N SER A 309 4.32 1.11 24.23
CA SER A 309 4.60 1.72 22.93
C SER A 309 5.11 0.71 21.89
N ILE A 310 5.94 -0.26 22.32
CA ILE A 310 6.43 -1.35 21.45
C ILE A 310 5.33 -2.35 21.14
N HIS A 311 4.49 -2.71 22.10
CA HIS A 311 3.37 -3.59 21.82
C HIS A 311 2.42 -2.94 20.80
N ASN A 312 2.05 -1.69 21.04
CA ASN A 312 1.19 -0.88 20.18
C ASN A 312 1.78 -0.65 18.77
N SER A 313 3.11 -0.66 18.61
CA SER A 313 3.73 -0.55 17.28
C SER A 313 3.65 -1.83 16.45
N THR A 314 3.19 -2.95 17.04
CA THR A 314 3.01 -4.26 16.37
C THR A 314 1.54 -4.66 16.20
N VAL A 315 0.63 -3.73 16.51
CA VAL A 315 -0.81 -3.83 16.29
C VAL A 315 -1.22 -2.63 15.44
N TYR A 316 -1.89 -2.90 14.32
CA TYR A 316 -2.06 -1.94 13.24
C TYR A 316 -3.53 -1.55 13.12
N ARG A 317 -3.99 -0.70 14.03
CA ARG A 317 -5.34 -0.11 13.94
C ARG A 317 -5.34 1.03 12.92
N TRP A 318 -6.38 1.10 12.08
CA TRP A 318 -6.55 2.19 11.11
C TRP A 318 -6.67 3.57 11.77
N ASN A 319 -7.33 3.62 12.94
CA ASN A 319 -7.25 4.74 13.87
C ASN A 319 -6.49 4.25 15.12
N ARG A 320 -5.25 4.70 15.30
CA ARG A 320 -4.35 4.21 16.35
C ARG A 320 -4.36 5.15 17.56
N PRO A 321 -4.60 4.63 18.79
CA PRO A 321 -4.39 5.39 20.00
C PRO A 321 -2.89 5.53 20.29
N CYS A 322 -2.42 6.75 20.48
CA CYS A 322 -1.01 7.04 20.69
C CYS A 322 -0.79 7.81 21.99
N TYR A 323 0.17 7.34 22.78
CA TYR A 323 0.76 8.04 23.90
C TYR A 323 2.08 8.69 23.45
N GLY A 324 2.35 9.89 23.95
CA GLY A 324 3.63 10.56 23.75
C GLY A 324 3.95 11.55 24.86
N ILE A 325 5.18 12.06 24.83
CA ILE A 325 5.65 13.09 25.76
C ILE A 325 6.05 14.31 24.93
N SER A 326 5.49 15.46 25.25
CA SER A 326 5.83 16.73 24.63
C SER A 326 7.23 17.20 25.04
N PRO A 327 7.90 18.08 24.28
CA PRO A 327 9.24 18.59 24.63
C PRO A 327 9.33 19.22 26.03
N ASN A 328 8.21 19.72 26.57
CA ASN A 328 8.09 20.25 27.93
C ASN A 328 7.99 19.16 29.02
N GLY A 329 8.13 17.87 28.68
CA GLY A 329 8.09 16.74 29.60
C GLY A 329 6.68 16.26 29.98
N LYS A 330 5.61 16.91 29.51
CA LYS A 330 4.23 16.52 29.82
C LYS A 330 3.71 15.44 28.87
N PRO A 331 2.93 14.46 29.36
CA PRO A 331 2.30 13.46 28.51
C PRO A 331 1.15 14.05 27.69
N HIS A 332 0.91 13.47 26.52
CA HIS A 332 -0.23 13.76 25.66
C HIS A 332 -0.79 12.49 25.03
N LEU A 333 -2.08 12.51 24.71
CA LEU A 333 -2.75 11.48 23.91
C LEU A 333 -3.08 12.04 22.53
N ARG A 334 -3.02 11.19 21.52
CA ARG A 334 -3.46 11.54 20.16
C ARG A 334 -4.09 10.36 19.46
N ILE A 335 -4.96 10.67 18.51
CA ILE A 335 -5.46 9.72 17.52
C ILE A 335 -4.62 9.91 16.27
N GLU A 336 -4.00 8.84 15.82
CA GLU A 336 -3.32 8.78 14.54
C GLU A 336 -4.24 8.13 13.51
N ASN A 337 -4.63 8.90 12.50
CA ASN A 337 -5.41 8.43 11.37
C ASN A 337 -4.47 7.91 10.28
N ARG A 338 -4.54 6.60 10.00
CA ARG A 338 -3.66 5.88 9.07
C ARG A 338 -4.36 5.45 7.79
N ILE A 339 -5.64 5.83 7.62
CA ILE A 339 -6.43 5.40 6.45
C ILE A 339 -6.01 6.14 5.18
N LEU A 340 -5.50 7.36 5.31
CA LEU A 340 -5.21 8.24 4.18
C LEU A 340 -4.01 7.72 3.38
N PRO A 341 -4.15 7.51 2.06
CA PRO A 341 -3.01 7.17 1.21
C PRO A 341 -2.09 8.36 1.03
N SER A 342 -0.84 8.09 0.67
CA SER A 342 0.04 9.15 0.19
C SER A 342 -0.47 9.74 -1.13
N GLY A 343 -0.35 11.06 -1.28
CA GLY A 343 -0.59 11.79 -2.51
C GLY A 343 -2.06 11.91 -2.98
N PRO A 344 -2.27 12.12 -4.29
CA PRO A 344 -1.24 12.15 -5.34
C PRO A 344 -0.43 13.46 -5.37
N THR A 345 -0.83 14.48 -4.62
CA THR A 345 -0.06 15.72 -4.40
C THR A 345 -0.07 16.13 -2.93
N VAL A 346 0.85 17.03 -2.55
CA VAL A 346 0.85 17.65 -1.22
C VAL A 346 -0.46 18.39 -0.95
N ILE A 347 -1.00 19.11 -1.95
CA ILE A 347 -2.25 19.85 -1.77
C ILE A 347 -3.46 18.91 -1.60
N ASP A 348 -3.46 17.76 -2.28
CA ASP A 348 -4.49 16.73 -2.08
C ASP A 348 -4.41 16.08 -0.69
N GLN A 349 -3.20 15.83 -0.18
CA GLN A 349 -2.96 15.36 1.18
C GLN A 349 -3.48 16.37 2.21
N MET A 350 -3.18 17.65 2.03
CA MET A 350 -3.67 18.72 2.92
C MET A 350 -5.18 18.90 2.85
N ALA A 351 -5.79 18.76 1.67
CA ALA A 351 -7.24 18.76 1.52
C ALA A 351 -7.91 17.64 2.33
N ASN A 352 -7.35 16.42 2.25
CA ASN A 352 -7.83 15.28 3.03
C ASN A 352 -7.68 15.52 4.55
N ALA A 353 -6.55 16.07 4.98
CA ALA A 353 -6.28 16.39 6.38
C ALA A 353 -7.22 17.46 6.93
N ALA A 354 -7.40 18.57 6.21
CA ALA A 354 -8.29 19.66 6.59
C ALA A 354 -9.74 19.18 6.75
N PHE A 355 -10.20 18.33 5.81
CA PHE A 355 -11.52 17.72 5.89
C PHE A 355 -11.68 16.85 7.14
N TRP A 356 -10.70 15.97 7.41
CA TRP A 356 -10.75 15.12 8.59
C TRP A 356 -10.65 15.91 9.90
N PHE A 357 -9.73 16.89 10.00
CA PHE A 357 -9.58 17.73 11.19
C PHE A 357 -10.84 18.55 11.50
N GLY A 358 -11.45 19.16 10.48
CA GLY A 358 -12.71 19.88 10.63
C GLY A 358 -13.83 18.98 11.15
N LEU A 359 -13.97 17.79 10.58
CA LEU A 359 -14.97 16.81 11.04
C LEU A 359 -14.70 16.36 12.48
N MET A 360 -13.44 16.04 12.81
CA MET A 360 -13.05 15.66 14.17
C MET A 360 -13.42 16.73 15.20
N SER A 361 -13.42 18.00 14.83
CA SER A 361 -13.77 19.11 15.71
C SER A 361 -15.28 19.24 15.98
N ALA A 362 -16.12 19.18 14.94
CA ALA A 362 -17.54 19.56 15.05
C ALA A 362 -18.56 18.43 14.85
N PHE A 363 -18.14 17.20 14.52
CA PHE A 363 -19.08 16.10 14.21
C PHE A 363 -20.07 15.80 15.35
N ASP A 364 -19.62 15.83 16.61
CA ASP A 364 -20.48 15.56 17.77
C ASP A 364 -21.55 16.63 18.02
N GLN A 365 -21.45 17.79 17.37
CA GLN A 365 -22.46 18.83 17.51
C GLN A 365 -23.68 18.58 16.62
N GLU A 366 -23.46 18.05 15.42
CA GLU A 366 -24.56 17.67 14.51
C GLU A 366 -25.06 16.25 14.80
N TYR A 367 -24.16 15.38 15.27
CA TYR A 367 -24.45 13.98 15.59
C TYR A 367 -24.11 13.64 17.05
N PRO A 368 -24.82 14.23 18.04
CA PRO A 368 -24.60 13.92 19.44
C PRO A 368 -24.99 12.45 19.73
N ASP A 369 -24.16 11.77 20.54
CA ASP A 369 -24.40 10.38 20.97
C ASP A 369 -24.70 9.39 19.84
N PHE A 370 -24.12 9.61 18.65
CA PHE A 370 -24.40 8.79 17.47
C PHE A 370 -24.14 7.29 17.66
N THR A 371 -23.29 6.91 18.62
CA THR A 371 -23.00 5.49 18.94
C THR A 371 -24.22 4.72 19.46
N ARG A 372 -25.26 5.41 19.92
CA ARG A 372 -26.57 4.81 20.30
C ARG A 372 -27.51 4.63 19.11
N GLN A 373 -27.28 5.37 18.02
CA GLN A 373 -28.15 5.45 16.86
C GLN A 373 -27.52 4.81 15.60
N PHE A 374 -26.26 4.39 15.71
CA PHE A 374 -25.48 3.89 14.60
C PHE A 374 -24.66 2.68 15.03
N ASP A 375 -24.96 1.52 14.42
CA ASP A 375 -24.25 0.29 14.72
C ASP A 375 -22.80 0.35 14.26
N PHE A 376 -21.90 -0.19 15.09
CA PHE A 376 -20.47 -0.26 14.77
C PHE A 376 -20.21 -1.02 13.47
N ASP A 377 -20.98 -2.09 13.21
CA ASP A 377 -20.85 -2.88 12.00
C ASP A 377 -21.20 -2.09 10.74
N ASN A 378 -22.12 -1.11 10.81
CA ASN A 378 -22.39 -0.21 9.68
C ASN A 378 -21.20 0.72 9.41
N ALA A 379 -20.54 1.25 10.46
CA ALA A 379 -19.33 2.05 10.29
C ALA A 379 -18.21 1.23 9.60
N LYS A 380 -18.05 -0.01 10.05
CA LYS A 380 -17.09 -0.97 9.49
C LYS A 380 -17.42 -1.34 8.04
N ASP A 381 -18.68 -1.62 7.74
CA ASP A 381 -19.12 -1.95 6.38
C ASP A 381 -18.92 -0.77 5.42
N ASN A 382 -19.27 0.45 5.86
CA ASN A 382 -19.01 1.67 5.11
C ASN A 382 -17.51 1.84 4.82
N PHE A 383 -16.63 1.57 5.80
CA PHE A 383 -15.18 1.63 5.60
C PHE A 383 -14.69 0.66 4.53
N PHE A 384 -15.10 -0.61 4.58
CA PHE A 384 -14.68 -1.59 3.57
C PHE A 384 -15.32 -1.36 2.20
N SER A 385 -16.55 -0.83 2.15
CA SER A 385 -17.20 -0.44 0.90
C SER A 385 -16.50 0.78 0.27
N ALA A 386 -16.10 1.77 1.07
CA ALA A 386 -15.24 2.85 0.60
C ALA A 386 -13.89 2.35 0.07
N ALA A 387 -13.26 1.40 0.76
CA ALA A 387 -12.00 0.82 0.32
C ALA A 387 -12.13 0.11 -1.03
N ARG A 388 -13.23 -0.60 -1.27
CA ARG A 388 -13.49 -1.30 -2.54
C ARG A 388 -13.85 -0.33 -3.67
N ASP A 389 -14.84 0.53 -3.43
CA ASP A 389 -15.58 1.21 -4.51
C ASP A 389 -15.41 2.75 -4.49
N GLY A 390 -14.69 3.29 -3.49
CA GLY A 390 -14.38 4.71 -3.40
C GLY A 390 -15.63 5.58 -3.34
N LEU A 391 -15.69 6.62 -4.17
CA LEU A 391 -16.83 7.55 -4.28
C LEU A 391 -18.08 6.95 -4.95
N ASN A 392 -18.04 5.71 -5.43
CA ASN A 392 -19.15 5.08 -6.16
C ASN A 392 -20.03 4.19 -5.27
N THR A 393 -19.80 4.16 -3.96
CA THR A 393 -20.59 3.39 -2.99
C THR A 393 -21.73 4.20 -2.37
N ASP A 394 -22.71 3.46 -1.85
CA ASP A 394 -23.72 3.95 -0.90
C ASP A 394 -23.36 3.50 0.52
N PHE A 395 -23.71 4.33 1.51
CA PHE A 395 -23.52 4.01 2.92
C PHE A 395 -24.85 3.80 3.64
N THR A 396 -24.85 2.92 4.64
CA THR A 396 -25.84 3.01 5.72
C THR A 396 -25.36 4.11 6.65
N TRP A 397 -26.16 5.14 6.89
CA TRP A 397 -25.76 6.27 7.71
C TRP A 397 -26.56 6.38 9.01
N ILE A 398 -26.27 7.41 9.80
CA ILE A 398 -26.89 7.63 11.11
C ILE A 398 -28.41 7.79 10.91
N GLY A 399 -29.19 7.07 11.74
CA GLY A 399 -30.64 6.94 11.56
C GLY A 399 -31.07 5.82 10.60
N GLY A 400 -30.14 4.99 10.13
CA GLY A 400 -30.42 3.74 9.42
C GLY A 400 -30.79 3.87 7.94
N HIS A 401 -30.70 5.06 7.36
CA HIS A 401 -31.02 5.29 5.96
C HIS A 401 -29.81 5.05 5.04
N LYS A 402 -30.07 4.71 3.77
CA LYS A 402 -29.03 4.61 2.74
C LYS A 402 -28.79 5.97 2.07
N ILE A 403 -27.54 6.33 1.85
CA ILE A 403 -27.14 7.59 1.20
C ILE A 403 -25.90 7.38 0.33
N ALA A 404 -25.92 7.94 -0.89
CA ALA A 404 -24.74 7.98 -1.75
C ALA A 404 -23.63 8.80 -1.08
N VAL A 405 -22.41 8.27 -1.05
CA VAL A 405 -21.28 8.92 -0.36
C VAL A 405 -21.03 10.33 -0.85
N ARG A 406 -21.16 10.55 -2.16
CA ARG A 406 -21.01 11.89 -2.75
C ARG A 406 -22.02 12.89 -2.18
N LYS A 407 -23.27 12.45 -1.98
CA LYS A 407 -24.33 13.27 -1.39
C LYS A 407 -24.07 13.51 0.09
N LEU A 408 -23.68 12.48 0.83
CA LEU A 408 -23.33 12.59 2.25
C LEU A 408 -22.19 13.62 2.45
N ILE A 409 -21.11 13.51 1.68
CA ILE A 409 -19.97 14.41 1.78
C ILE A 409 -20.39 15.85 1.46
N THR A 410 -21.10 16.07 0.36
CA THR A 410 -21.45 17.42 -0.10
C THR A 410 -22.54 18.10 0.71
N LYS A 411 -23.51 17.35 1.25
CA LYS A 411 -24.67 17.91 1.93
C LYS A 411 -24.52 18.00 3.44
N GLU A 412 -23.74 17.10 4.04
CA GLU A 412 -23.64 17.01 5.50
C GLU A 412 -22.21 17.21 5.98
N LEU A 413 -21.25 16.46 5.45
CA LEU A 413 -19.91 16.41 6.05
C LEU A 413 -19.05 17.65 5.73
N LEU A 414 -19.12 18.20 4.51
CA LEU A 414 -18.38 19.43 4.18
C LEU A 414 -18.80 20.63 5.05
N PRO A 415 -20.11 20.91 5.24
CA PRO A 415 -20.55 21.93 6.20
C PRO A 415 -20.04 21.71 7.63
N ILE A 416 -20.05 20.46 8.11
CA ILE A 416 -19.52 20.12 9.44
C ILE A 416 -18.01 20.39 9.51
N ALA A 417 -17.26 20.00 8.49
CA ALA A 417 -15.82 20.21 8.43
C ALA A 417 -15.48 21.71 8.47
N GLU A 418 -16.19 22.52 7.68
CA GLU A 418 -16.05 23.96 7.64
C GLU A 418 -16.31 24.60 9.01
N LYS A 419 -17.41 24.22 9.67
CA LYS A 419 -17.75 24.67 11.02
C LYS A 419 -16.65 24.32 12.03
N GLY A 420 -16.15 23.09 12.03
CA GLY A 420 -15.13 22.65 12.97
C GLY A 420 -13.76 23.30 12.77
N LEU A 421 -13.41 23.67 11.53
CA LEU A 421 -12.22 24.48 11.25
C LEU A 421 -12.39 25.92 11.75
N ARG A 422 -13.56 26.54 11.54
CA ARG A 422 -13.85 27.89 12.05
C ARG A 422 -13.80 27.99 13.57
N GLU A 423 -14.29 26.98 14.28
CA GLU A 423 -14.26 26.93 15.75
C GLU A 423 -12.84 26.94 16.33
N HIS A 424 -11.85 26.55 15.53
CA HIS A 424 -10.44 26.58 15.90
C HIS A 424 -9.72 27.84 15.39
N ASP A 425 -10.47 28.86 14.93
CA ASP A 425 -9.95 30.08 14.33
C ASP A 425 -8.97 29.80 13.18
N ILE A 426 -9.23 28.76 12.37
CA ILE A 426 -8.44 28.49 11.16
C ILE A 426 -8.75 29.57 10.13
N ASN A 427 -7.72 30.03 9.43
CA ASN A 427 -7.86 31.07 8.42
C ASN A 427 -8.88 30.69 7.33
N GLU A 428 -9.85 31.58 7.05
CA GLU A 428 -10.89 31.35 6.03
C GLU A 428 -10.33 31.00 4.64
N LYS A 429 -9.16 31.57 4.28
CA LYS A 429 -8.49 31.24 3.01
C LYS A 429 -8.05 29.77 2.95
N ASP A 430 -7.61 29.19 4.06
CA ASP A 430 -7.16 27.80 4.15
C ASP A 430 -8.39 26.88 4.14
N ILE A 431 -9.43 27.23 4.90
CA ILE A 431 -10.73 26.53 4.90
C ILE A 431 -11.29 26.43 3.48
N THR A 432 -11.45 27.57 2.82
CA THR A 432 -12.01 27.66 1.46
C THR A 432 -11.18 26.84 0.49
N ARG A 433 -9.85 27.06 0.47
CA ARG A 433 -8.94 26.41 -0.48
C ARG A 433 -8.96 24.88 -0.36
N TYR A 434 -8.87 24.34 0.86
CA TYR A 434 -8.75 22.90 1.05
C TYR A 434 -10.10 22.18 0.93
N LEU A 435 -11.18 22.74 1.47
CA LEU A 435 -12.50 22.12 1.38
C LEU A 435 -13.09 22.22 -0.04
N ASP A 436 -12.78 23.27 -0.80
CA ASP A 436 -13.18 23.35 -2.22
C ASP A 436 -12.54 22.25 -3.06
N ILE A 437 -11.29 21.83 -2.77
CA ILE A 437 -10.66 20.70 -3.46
C ILE A 437 -11.46 19.41 -3.20
N ILE A 438 -11.85 19.16 -1.95
CA ILE A 438 -12.69 17.99 -1.62
C ILE A 438 -14.03 18.07 -2.34
N LYS A 439 -14.69 19.24 -2.29
CA LYS A 439 -15.95 19.49 -3.00
C LYS A 439 -15.82 19.20 -4.50
N LYS A 440 -14.80 19.77 -5.15
CA LYS A 440 -14.56 19.57 -6.59
C LYS A 440 -14.23 18.13 -6.93
N ARG A 441 -13.47 17.44 -6.09
CA ARG A 441 -13.19 16.00 -6.25
C ARG A 441 -14.46 15.16 -6.20
N VAL A 442 -15.40 15.49 -5.31
CA VAL A 442 -16.70 14.81 -5.23
C VAL A 442 -17.61 15.16 -6.41
N GLU A 443 -17.65 16.43 -6.82
CA GLU A 443 -18.44 16.92 -7.98
C GLU A 443 -18.00 16.25 -9.28
N THR A 444 -16.69 16.18 -9.55
CA THR A 444 -16.14 15.52 -10.76
C THR A 444 -16.11 14.01 -10.62
N GLY A 445 -16.09 13.47 -9.40
CA GLY A 445 -15.85 12.07 -9.12
C GLY A 445 -14.40 11.62 -9.35
N GLN A 446 -13.47 12.55 -9.56
CA GLN A 446 -12.08 12.25 -9.92
C GLN A 446 -11.18 12.20 -8.69
N THR A 447 -11.11 11.04 -8.02
CA THR A 447 -10.01 10.72 -7.08
C THR A 447 -8.75 10.26 -7.82
N GLY A 448 -7.63 10.11 -7.12
CA GLY A 448 -6.42 9.51 -7.71
C GLY A 448 -6.66 8.12 -8.27
N THR A 449 -7.50 7.35 -7.58
CA THR A 449 -8.01 6.08 -8.09
C THR A 449 -8.76 6.21 -9.40
N GLN A 450 -9.79 7.07 -9.44
CA GLN A 450 -10.63 7.19 -10.63
C GLN A 450 -9.82 7.70 -11.83
N TRP A 451 -8.87 8.62 -11.59
CA TRP A 451 -7.94 9.09 -12.60
C TRP A 451 -7.06 7.97 -13.16
N MET A 452 -6.49 7.11 -12.31
CA MET A 452 -5.68 5.96 -12.75
C MET A 452 -6.50 4.95 -13.56
N ILE A 453 -7.69 4.58 -13.08
CA ILE A 453 -8.57 3.62 -13.76
C ILE A 453 -9.03 4.14 -15.12
N ASN A 454 -9.45 5.41 -15.21
CA ASN A 454 -9.88 6.01 -16.47
C ASN A 454 -8.72 6.13 -17.47
N SER A 455 -7.54 6.52 -16.98
CA SER A 455 -6.34 6.63 -17.80
C SER A 455 -5.89 5.26 -18.32
N HIS A 456 -5.91 4.23 -17.47
CA HIS A 456 -5.65 2.85 -17.87
C HIS A 456 -6.66 2.37 -18.91
N ALA A 457 -7.95 2.63 -18.73
CA ALA A 457 -8.99 2.23 -19.69
C ALA A 457 -8.81 2.88 -21.06
N LYS A 458 -8.33 4.13 -21.11
CA LYS A 458 -8.00 4.84 -22.34
C LYS A 458 -6.81 4.21 -23.08
N MET A 459 -5.78 3.77 -22.35
CA MET A 459 -4.52 3.30 -22.93
C MET A 459 -4.49 1.81 -23.25
N ILE A 460 -5.34 0.97 -22.64
CA ILE A 460 -5.25 -0.51 -22.74
C ILE A 460 -5.32 -1.07 -24.17
N LYS A 461 -5.90 -0.33 -25.13
CA LYS A 461 -5.95 -0.76 -26.53
C LYS A 461 -4.62 -0.46 -27.21
N GLY A 462 -3.82 -1.50 -27.47
CA GLY A 462 -2.57 -1.39 -28.21
C GLY A 462 -1.32 -1.10 -27.36
N THR A 463 -1.41 -1.26 -26.04
CA THR A 463 -0.28 -1.04 -25.11
C THR A 463 -0.21 -2.16 -24.09
N THR A 464 0.94 -2.30 -23.43
CA THR A 464 1.16 -3.24 -22.34
C THR A 464 0.77 -2.63 -20.99
N ARG A 465 0.46 -3.49 -20.01
CA ARG A 465 0.19 -3.06 -18.62
C ARG A 465 1.37 -2.27 -18.03
N GLU A 466 2.57 -2.61 -18.44
CA GLU A 466 3.79 -1.98 -17.99
C GLU A 466 3.93 -0.55 -18.50
N GLU A 467 3.74 -0.33 -19.81
CA GLU A 467 3.73 1.02 -20.39
C GLU A 467 2.66 1.91 -19.74
N ILE A 468 1.50 1.33 -19.44
CA ILE A 468 0.43 2.04 -18.72
C ILE A 468 0.91 2.42 -17.32
N ALA A 469 1.50 1.51 -16.56
CA ALA A 469 1.99 1.79 -15.23
C ALA A 469 3.04 2.91 -15.24
N VAL A 470 3.99 2.87 -16.18
CA VAL A 470 5.02 3.91 -16.36
C VAL A 470 4.39 5.25 -16.75
N ALA A 471 3.44 5.27 -17.69
CA ALA A 471 2.73 6.50 -18.07
C ALA A 471 1.96 7.12 -16.90
N LEU A 472 1.28 6.28 -16.10
CA LEU A 472 0.60 6.72 -14.88
C LEU A 472 1.59 7.35 -13.91
N THR A 473 2.69 6.66 -13.56
CA THR A 473 3.69 7.17 -12.62
C THR A 473 4.35 8.46 -13.13
N SER A 474 4.68 8.54 -14.43
CA SER A 474 5.26 9.74 -15.05
C SER A 474 4.30 10.95 -14.99
N CYS A 475 3.03 10.76 -15.39
CA CYS A 475 2.02 11.81 -15.32
C CYS A 475 1.73 12.24 -13.87
N MET A 476 1.67 11.28 -12.93
CA MET A 476 1.55 11.57 -11.49
C MET A 476 2.68 12.48 -11.03
N LEU A 477 3.93 12.11 -11.33
CA LEU A 477 5.11 12.89 -10.94
C LEU A 477 5.08 14.30 -11.55
N SER A 478 4.72 14.41 -12.83
CA SER A 478 4.65 15.71 -13.53
C SER A 478 3.63 16.65 -12.87
N ASN A 479 2.42 16.16 -12.60
CA ASN A 479 1.38 16.97 -11.97
C ASN A 479 1.67 17.24 -10.48
N GLN A 480 2.27 16.28 -9.77
CA GLN A 480 2.73 16.44 -8.39
C GLN A 480 3.79 17.54 -8.27
N LYS A 481 4.75 17.63 -9.21
CA LYS A 481 5.74 18.72 -9.25
C LYS A 481 5.11 20.09 -9.48
N LYS A 482 4.00 20.15 -10.23
CA LYS A 482 3.24 21.40 -10.46
C LYS A 482 2.29 21.75 -9.31
N GLY A 483 2.06 20.85 -8.36
CA GLY A 483 1.12 21.06 -7.25
C GLY A 483 -0.34 21.15 -7.68
N ILE A 484 -0.69 20.61 -8.85
CA ILE A 484 -2.07 20.64 -9.37
C ILE A 484 -2.88 19.58 -8.62
N PRO A 485 -4.06 19.89 -8.05
CA PRO A 485 -4.88 18.89 -7.38
C PRO A 485 -5.48 17.89 -8.38
N VAL A 486 -5.64 16.64 -7.95
CA VAL A 486 -5.99 15.54 -8.86
C VAL A 486 -7.28 15.72 -9.65
N HIS A 487 -8.24 16.46 -9.11
CA HIS A 487 -9.53 16.70 -9.77
C HIS A 487 -9.40 17.58 -11.04
N GLU A 488 -8.27 18.25 -11.25
CA GLU A 488 -7.96 19.08 -12.42
C GLU A 488 -7.10 18.34 -13.46
N TRP A 489 -6.63 17.12 -13.16
CA TRP A 489 -5.72 16.41 -14.05
C TRP A 489 -6.42 15.93 -15.32
N GLY A 490 -5.77 16.12 -16.46
CA GLY A 490 -6.10 15.39 -17.68
C GLY A 490 -5.70 13.91 -17.58
N LEU A 491 -6.34 13.04 -18.36
CA LEU A 491 -5.99 11.61 -18.40
C LEU A 491 -4.54 11.41 -18.84
N ALA A 492 -3.87 10.41 -18.28
CA ALA A 492 -2.50 10.08 -18.65
C ALA A 492 -2.40 9.70 -20.15
N SER A 493 -1.20 9.89 -20.70
CA SER A 493 -0.87 9.61 -22.09
C SER A 493 0.50 8.93 -22.16
N LEU A 494 0.69 8.03 -23.11
CA LEU A 494 2.01 7.43 -23.38
C LEU A 494 3.04 8.46 -23.85
N GLU A 495 2.61 9.56 -24.44
CA GLU A 495 3.48 10.66 -24.88
C GLU A 495 4.26 11.29 -23.71
N SER A 496 3.81 11.09 -22.46
CA SER A 496 4.53 11.59 -21.28
C SER A 496 5.74 10.74 -20.89
N ILE A 497 5.92 9.57 -21.52
CA ILE A 497 7.05 8.69 -21.25
C ILE A 497 8.29 9.29 -21.95
N LYS A 498 9.14 10.00 -21.18
CA LYS A 498 10.46 10.44 -21.62
C LYS A 498 11.53 9.56 -20.96
N GLY A 499 12.57 9.17 -21.69
CA GLY A 499 13.69 8.40 -21.12
C GLY A 499 13.41 6.90 -20.90
N TRP A 500 12.45 6.34 -21.62
CA TRP A 500 12.21 4.89 -21.63
C TRP A 500 13.19 4.21 -22.57
N PHE A 501 14.06 3.36 -22.01
CA PHE A 501 15.11 2.67 -22.75
C PHE A 501 14.87 1.15 -22.67
N PRO A 502 14.10 0.55 -23.59
CA PRO A 502 13.68 -0.85 -23.47
C PRO A 502 14.81 -1.87 -23.42
N HIS A 503 16.01 -1.52 -23.87
CA HIS A 503 17.16 -2.42 -23.83
C HIS A 503 17.70 -2.66 -22.41
N THR A 504 17.47 -1.76 -21.45
CA THR A 504 17.88 -1.93 -20.04
C THR A 504 16.80 -2.54 -19.15
N MET A 505 15.60 -2.71 -19.68
CA MET A 505 14.46 -3.24 -18.94
C MET A 505 14.53 -4.75 -18.77
N LEU A 506 13.84 -5.26 -17.75
CA LEU A 506 13.82 -6.67 -17.43
C LEU A 506 12.79 -7.44 -18.26
N VAL A 507 13.01 -8.75 -18.43
CA VAL A 507 12.09 -9.65 -19.13
C VAL A 507 10.72 -9.68 -18.45
N GLU A 508 10.66 -9.66 -17.11
CA GLU A 508 9.39 -9.65 -16.38
C GLU A 508 8.50 -8.43 -16.65
N GLU A 509 9.09 -7.34 -17.13
CA GLU A 509 8.37 -6.10 -17.46
C GLU A 509 7.59 -6.23 -18.77
N PHE A 510 8.00 -7.15 -19.65
CA PHE A 510 7.40 -7.31 -20.98
C PHE A 510 6.79 -8.67 -21.24
N MET A 511 7.18 -9.70 -20.48
CA MET A 511 6.71 -11.05 -20.71
C MET A 511 5.18 -11.12 -20.65
N THR A 512 4.60 -11.95 -21.51
CA THR A 512 3.19 -12.31 -21.39
C THR A 512 3.04 -13.24 -20.18
N THR A 513 2.20 -12.84 -19.23
CA THR A 513 1.91 -13.61 -18.01
C THR A 513 0.57 -14.35 -18.07
N ASP A 514 -0.31 -13.98 -18.99
CA ASP A 514 -1.51 -14.74 -19.34
C ASP A 514 -1.13 -15.77 -20.42
N VAL A 515 -0.53 -16.87 -19.95
CA VAL A 515 0.07 -17.89 -20.81
C VAL A 515 -0.91 -19.04 -21.02
N PHE A 516 -1.18 -19.39 -22.27
CA PHE A 516 -1.87 -20.62 -22.60
C PHE A 516 -0.89 -21.79 -22.55
N THR A 517 -1.16 -22.74 -21.66
CA THR A 517 -0.33 -23.95 -21.44
C THR A 517 -1.10 -25.21 -21.80
N ALA A 518 -0.37 -26.32 -21.96
CA ALA A 518 -0.93 -27.66 -22.06
C ALA A 518 -0.18 -28.63 -21.15
N GLN A 519 -0.77 -29.79 -20.89
CA GLN A 519 -0.20 -30.86 -20.08
C GLN A 519 0.53 -31.88 -20.96
N GLN A 520 1.50 -32.58 -20.37
CA GLN A 520 2.32 -33.60 -21.07
C GLN A 520 1.50 -34.74 -21.70
N ASN A 521 0.33 -35.03 -21.16
CA ASN A 521 -0.54 -36.13 -21.60
C ASN A 521 -1.71 -35.66 -22.48
N ASP A 522 -1.76 -34.36 -22.82
CA ASP A 522 -2.76 -33.86 -23.75
C ASP A 522 -2.51 -34.40 -25.17
N ILE A 523 -3.55 -34.34 -26.00
CA ILE A 523 -3.50 -34.74 -27.41
C ILE A 523 -3.01 -33.57 -28.29
N PRO A 524 -2.23 -33.83 -29.36
CA PRO A 524 -1.76 -32.80 -30.29
C PRO A 524 -2.87 -31.94 -30.91
N GLU A 525 -4.05 -32.51 -31.14
CA GLU A 525 -5.22 -31.81 -31.68
C GLU A 525 -5.69 -30.68 -30.75
N LEU A 526 -5.74 -30.91 -29.43
CA LEU A 526 -6.10 -29.89 -28.45
C LEU A 526 -5.10 -28.73 -28.47
N VAL A 527 -3.80 -29.03 -28.50
CA VAL A 527 -2.75 -28.00 -28.56
C VAL A 527 -2.86 -27.20 -29.86
N THR A 528 -3.12 -27.87 -30.98
CA THR A 528 -3.35 -27.22 -32.29
C THR A 528 -4.55 -26.26 -32.22
N ASP A 529 -5.64 -26.69 -31.61
CA ASP A 529 -6.85 -25.87 -31.47
C ASP A 529 -6.64 -24.69 -30.53
N ILE A 530 -5.95 -24.87 -29.39
CA ILE A 530 -5.57 -23.77 -28.49
C ILE A 530 -4.74 -22.72 -29.26
N MET A 531 -3.75 -23.17 -30.04
CA MET A 531 -2.90 -22.28 -30.84
C MET A 531 -3.71 -21.47 -31.87
N ASN A 532 -4.70 -22.11 -32.51
CA ASN A 532 -5.59 -21.46 -33.48
C ASN A 532 -6.57 -20.47 -32.81
N TRP A 533 -7.24 -20.90 -31.74
CA TRP A 533 -8.24 -20.10 -31.04
C TRP A 533 -7.62 -18.85 -30.42
N GLN A 534 -6.46 -19.01 -29.78
CA GLN A 534 -5.76 -17.93 -29.07
C GLN A 534 -4.77 -17.19 -29.96
N LYS A 535 -4.58 -17.63 -31.21
CA LYS A 535 -3.64 -17.05 -32.19
C LYS A 535 -2.21 -16.97 -31.66
N VAL A 536 -1.76 -18.02 -30.98
CA VAL A 536 -0.40 -18.14 -30.43
C VAL A 536 0.44 -19.14 -31.23
N LYS A 537 1.76 -18.92 -31.28
CA LYS A 537 2.72 -19.74 -32.03
C LYS A 537 3.42 -20.82 -31.19
N HIS A 538 3.38 -20.68 -29.88
CA HIS A 538 4.09 -21.53 -28.94
C HIS A 538 3.18 -21.86 -27.76
N ILE A 539 3.18 -23.12 -27.33
CA ILE A 539 2.48 -23.58 -26.13
C ILE A 539 3.51 -24.22 -25.20
N PRO A 540 3.83 -23.58 -24.07
CA PRO A 540 4.59 -24.20 -23.00
C PRO A 540 3.83 -25.39 -22.41
N ILE A 541 4.56 -26.46 -22.12
CA ILE A 541 4.03 -27.68 -21.53
C ILE A 541 4.45 -27.73 -20.07
N GLU A 542 3.49 -27.85 -19.17
CA GLU A 542 3.74 -27.89 -17.72
C GLU A 542 3.25 -29.19 -17.08
N ASP A 543 3.58 -29.38 -15.80
CA ASP A 543 2.97 -30.40 -14.95
C ASP A 543 1.92 -29.77 -14.00
N ASP A 544 1.22 -30.62 -13.22
CA ASP A 544 0.24 -30.17 -12.22
C ASP A 544 0.82 -29.22 -11.14
N LYS A 545 2.15 -29.07 -11.07
CA LYS A 545 2.84 -28.18 -10.13
C LYS A 545 3.25 -26.85 -10.79
N GLY A 546 2.93 -26.64 -12.07
CA GLY A 546 3.30 -25.48 -12.89
C GLY A 546 4.78 -25.46 -13.28
N GLN A 547 5.46 -26.61 -13.26
CA GLN A 547 6.85 -26.69 -13.72
C GLN A 547 6.89 -26.89 -15.22
N LEU A 548 7.75 -26.14 -15.90
CA LEU A 548 7.96 -26.30 -17.34
C LEU A 548 8.60 -27.68 -17.64
N LYS A 549 8.02 -28.41 -18.59
CA LYS A 549 8.44 -29.75 -19.04
C LYS A 549 8.80 -29.80 -20.52
N GLY A 550 8.32 -28.84 -21.29
CA GLY A 550 8.65 -28.70 -22.69
C GLY A 550 7.97 -27.52 -23.35
N ILE A 551 8.13 -27.40 -24.66
CA ILE A 551 7.41 -26.43 -25.49
C ILE A 551 7.01 -27.10 -26.81
N VAL A 552 5.88 -26.67 -27.35
CA VAL A 552 5.40 -27.07 -28.68
C VAL A 552 5.23 -25.81 -29.54
N ASP A 553 5.79 -25.86 -30.74
CA ASP A 553 5.62 -24.84 -31.77
C ASP A 553 4.87 -25.43 -32.99
N TYR A 554 4.50 -24.57 -33.95
CA TYR A 554 3.85 -25.00 -35.19
C TYR A 554 4.70 -25.98 -36.01
N GLY A 555 6.03 -25.86 -35.98
CA GLY A 555 6.94 -26.74 -36.71
C GLY A 555 6.91 -28.18 -36.18
N ILE A 556 6.83 -28.36 -34.85
CA ILE A 556 6.65 -29.66 -34.19
C ILE A 556 5.32 -30.29 -34.62
N LEU A 557 4.22 -29.53 -34.58
CA LEU A 557 2.90 -30.03 -34.98
C LEU A 557 2.85 -30.38 -36.47
N LEU A 558 3.43 -29.56 -37.34
CA LEU A 558 3.52 -29.84 -38.78
C LEU A 558 4.28 -31.14 -39.07
N LYS A 559 5.42 -31.35 -38.38
CA LYS A 559 6.18 -32.61 -38.48
C LYS A 559 5.37 -33.80 -38.00
N TYR A 560 4.61 -33.65 -36.91
CA TYR A 560 3.72 -34.69 -36.39
C TYR A 560 2.64 -35.07 -37.42
N TYR A 561 1.86 -34.10 -37.92
CA TYR A 561 0.79 -34.36 -38.88
C TYR A 561 1.32 -34.92 -40.21
N SER A 562 2.48 -34.43 -40.68
CA SER A 562 3.13 -34.96 -41.90
C SER A 562 3.52 -36.44 -41.76
N LYS A 563 3.96 -36.86 -40.55
CA LYS A 563 4.23 -38.28 -40.26
C LYS A 563 2.95 -39.08 -40.10
N LYS A 564 1.94 -38.54 -39.43
CA LYS A 564 0.63 -39.19 -39.23
C LYS A 564 -0.07 -39.50 -40.56
N MET A 565 0.09 -38.66 -41.59
CA MET A 565 -0.42 -38.94 -42.94
C MET A 565 0.21 -40.18 -43.60
N ASN A 566 1.33 -40.70 -43.08
CA ASN A 566 2.06 -41.87 -43.60
C ASN A 566 1.94 -43.13 -42.72
N VAL A 567 1.08 -43.14 -41.68
CA VAL A 567 0.98 -44.23 -40.69
C VAL A 567 -0.50 -44.66 -40.50
N ASN A 568 -0.73 -45.95 -40.20
CA ASN A 568 -2.06 -46.52 -39.96
C ASN A 568 -2.82 -45.81 -38.82
N PRO A 569 -4.17 -45.65 -38.92
CA PRO A 569 -4.97 -45.04 -37.87
C PRO A 569 -5.04 -45.95 -36.64
N GLY A 570 -4.56 -45.48 -35.47
CA GLY A 570 -4.72 -46.22 -34.21
C GLY A 570 -3.81 -45.83 -33.03
N GLU A 571 -2.73 -45.06 -33.24
CA GLU A 571 -1.85 -44.65 -32.13
C GLU A 571 -2.35 -43.38 -31.42
N ASN A 572 -2.63 -43.51 -30.12
CA ASN A 572 -2.86 -42.39 -29.21
C ASN A 572 -1.52 -41.73 -28.84
N VAL A 573 -1.04 -40.83 -29.70
CA VAL A 573 0.14 -40.00 -29.43
C VAL A 573 -0.22 -38.86 -28.48
N VAL A 574 0.64 -38.62 -27.50
CA VAL A 574 0.51 -37.52 -26.53
C VAL A 574 1.62 -36.48 -26.70
N ILE A 575 1.41 -35.27 -26.19
CA ILE A 575 2.34 -34.15 -26.35
C ILE A 575 3.77 -34.46 -25.91
N ARG A 576 3.97 -35.18 -24.80
CA ARG A 576 5.31 -35.55 -24.31
C ARG A 576 6.16 -36.34 -25.30
N GLU A 577 5.56 -36.94 -26.32
CA GLU A 577 6.26 -37.72 -27.36
C GLU A 577 6.76 -36.84 -28.51
N ILE A 578 6.17 -35.66 -28.70
CA ILE A 578 6.49 -34.75 -29.82
C ILE A 578 7.12 -33.43 -29.38
N MET A 579 6.90 -32.99 -28.13
CA MET A 579 7.38 -31.70 -27.63
C MET A 579 8.92 -31.60 -27.59
N ASN A 580 9.44 -30.38 -27.64
CA ASN A 580 10.82 -30.12 -27.24
C ASN A 580 10.91 -30.19 -25.71
N LYS A 581 11.63 -31.19 -25.18
CA LYS A 581 11.76 -31.46 -23.74
C LYS A 581 12.77 -30.56 -23.02
N ASN A 582 13.63 -29.88 -23.77
CA ASN A 582 14.67 -29.01 -23.24
C ASN A 582 14.57 -27.62 -23.89
N PRO A 583 13.45 -26.89 -23.68
CA PRO A 583 13.33 -25.54 -24.21
C PRO A 583 14.41 -24.64 -23.59
N ILE A 584 14.94 -23.71 -24.40
CA ILE A 584 15.80 -22.64 -23.89
C ILE A 584 14.92 -21.70 -23.07
N THR A 585 15.30 -21.45 -21.82
CA THR A 585 14.53 -20.62 -20.88
C THR A 585 15.34 -19.42 -20.44
N ILE A 586 14.66 -18.38 -19.97
CA ILE A 586 15.29 -17.18 -19.43
C ILE A 586 14.72 -16.84 -18.04
N PRO A 587 15.52 -16.34 -17.09
CA PRO A 587 14.97 -15.85 -15.83
C PRO A 587 14.26 -14.50 -16.03
N PRO A 588 13.25 -14.18 -15.21
CA PRO A 588 12.52 -12.91 -15.30
C PRO A 588 13.40 -11.68 -15.06
N GLU A 589 14.49 -11.83 -14.29
CA GLU A 589 15.44 -10.76 -13.96
C GLU A 589 16.49 -10.49 -15.05
N ALA A 590 16.49 -11.24 -16.16
CA ALA A 590 17.34 -10.96 -17.31
C ALA A 590 16.87 -9.69 -18.05
N THR A 591 17.74 -9.05 -18.82
CA THR A 591 17.34 -7.90 -19.63
C THR A 591 16.67 -8.32 -20.94
N VAL A 592 15.87 -7.43 -21.52
CA VAL A 592 15.33 -7.55 -22.89
C VAL A 592 16.46 -7.75 -23.91
N SER A 593 17.62 -7.11 -23.70
CA SER A 593 18.80 -7.29 -24.56
C SER A 593 19.40 -8.69 -24.43
N ASP A 594 19.43 -9.27 -23.22
CA ASP A 594 19.87 -10.65 -22.99
C ASP A 594 18.91 -11.63 -23.69
N ALA A 595 17.61 -11.39 -23.59
CA ALA A 595 16.58 -12.19 -24.25
C ALA A 595 16.76 -12.20 -25.77
N LEU A 596 16.92 -11.03 -26.39
CA LEU A 596 17.18 -10.90 -27.83
C LEU A 596 18.47 -11.61 -28.26
N SER A 597 19.53 -11.44 -27.47
CA SER A 597 20.83 -12.06 -27.75
C SER A 597 20.73 -13.59 -27.68
N LEU A 598 20.03 -14.10 -26.66
CA LEU A 598 19.81 -15.53 -26.45
C LEU A 598 18.94 -16.16 -27.55
N MET A 599 17.84 -15.49 -27.92
CA MET A 599 16.98 -15.91 -29.03
C MET A 599 17.76 -16.02 -30.35
N LYS A 600 18.60 -15.01 -30.62
CA LYS A 600 19.43 -14.98 -31.82
C LYS A 600 20.52 -16.06 -31.81
N SER A 601 21.16 -16.31 -30.67
CA SER A 601 22.25 -17.29 -30.58
C SER A 601 21.76 -18.73 -30.64
N GLU A 602 20.61 -19.01 -30.05
CA GLU A 602 20.01 -20.35 -29.99
C GLU A 602 19.03 -20.62 -31.13
N ASP A 603 18.80 -19.64 -32.03
CA ASP A 603 17.87 -19.72 -33.17
C ASP A 603 16.45 -20.11 -32.72
N VAL A 604 15.92 -19.36 -31.74
CA VAL A 604 14.57 -19.57 -31.18
C VAL A 604 13.73 -18.28 -31.19
N ASP A 605 12.47 -18.41 -31.60
CA ASP A 605 11.53 -17.28 -31.74
C ASP A 605 10.76 -16.99 -30.43
N CYS A 606 11.03 -17.76 -29.38
CA CYS A 606 10.33 -17.70 -28.10
C CYS A 606 11.16 -18.27 -26.94
N LEU A 607 11.10 -17.59 -25.80
CA LEU A 607 11.69 -18.04 -24.54
C LEU A 607 10.61 -18.16 -23.45
N PRO A 608 10.35 -19.38 -22.93
CA PRO A 608 9.65 -19.53 -21.67
C PRO A 608 10.45 -18.87 -20.53
N VAL A 609 9.74 -18.06 -19.73
CA VAL A 609 10.33 -17.37 -18.58
C VAL A 609 10.13 -18.23 -17.33
N VAL A 610 11.22 -18.62 -16.69
CA VAL A 610 11.20 -19.60 -15.59
C VAL A 610 11.87 -19.04 -14.34
N LYS A 611 11.17 -19.11 -13.21
CA LYS A 611 11.71 -18.80 -11.87
C LYS A 611 11.45 -19.97 -10.92
N ASN A 612 12.48 -20.43 -10.22
CA ASN A 612 12.38 -21.58 -9.30
C ASN A 612 11.75 -22.84 -9.95
N LYS A 613 12.11 -23.12 -11.20
CA LYS A 613 11.57 -24.20 -12.06
C LYS A 613 10.11 -24.07 -12.48
N LYS A 614 9.43 -22.99 -12.09
CA LYS A 614 8.05 -22.72 -12.49
C LYS A 614 8.00 -21.79 -13.69
N LEU A 615 7.08 -22.06 -14.60
CA LEU A 615 6.76 -21.14 -15.68
C LEU A 615 6.06 -19.91 -15.08
N VAL A 616 6.60 -18.72 -15.33
CA VAL A 616 6.04 -17.46 -14.83
C VAL A 616 5.63 -16.51 -15.95
N GLY A 617 6.03 -16.79 -17.19
CA GLY A 617 5.64 -16.02 -18.36
C GLY A 617 6.28 -16.58 -19.63
N ILE A 618 6.07 -15.87 -20.74
CA ILE A 618 6.66 -16.17 -22.04
C ILE A 618 7.05 -14.86 -22.73
N ILE A 619 8.21 -14.82 -23.39
CA ILE A 619 8.62 -13.69 -24.23
C ILE A 619 8.91 -14.20 -25.64
N SER A 620 8.36 -13.51 -26.64
CA SER A 620 8.42 -13.93 -28.05
C SER A 620 8.76 -12.77 -28.97
N GLU A 621 9.13 -13.07 -30.23
CA GLU A 621 9.31 -12.05 -31.27
C GLU A 621 8.15 -11.05 -31.37
N GLY A 622 6.91 -11.55 -31.19
CA GLY A 622 5.71 -10.72 -31.23
C GLY A 622 5.68 -9.66 -30.12
N ASP A 623 6.32 -9.93 -28.98
CA ASP A 623 6.44 -8.96 -27.89
C ASP A 623 7.50 -7.90 -28.22
N PHE A 624 8.63 -8.29 -28.82
CA PHE A 624 9.63 -7.33 -29.29
C PHE A 624 9.12 -6.43 -30.41
N LEU A 625 8.22 -6.91 -31.28
CA LEU A 625 7.56 -6.07 -32.27
C LEU A 625 6.70 -4.98 -31.62
N LYS A 626 6.03 -5.28 -30.50
CA LYS A 626 5.29 -4.26 -29.73
C LYS A 626 6.25 -3.22 -29.16
N ILE A 627 7.36 -3.66 -28.57
CA ILE A 627 8.41 -2.77 -28.04
C ILE A 627 8.95 -1.85 -29.14
N ALA A 628 9.30 -2.43 -30.30
CA ALA A 628 9.79 -1.68 -31.45
C ALA A 628 8.76 -0.67 -31.96
N SER A 629 7.48 -1.04 -32.04
CA SER A 629 6.41 -0.13 -32.41
C SER A 629 6.26 1.02 -31.42
N SER A 630 6.30 0.74 -30.12
CA SER A 630 6.22 1.77 -29.08
C SER A 630 7.41 2.73 -29.15
N LEU A 631 8.63 2.20 -29.36
CA LEU A 631 9.82 3.01 -29.56
C LEU A 631 9.73 3.91 -30.79
N MET A 632 9.27 3.38 -31.93
CA MET A 632 9.12 4.18 -33.15
C MET A 632 8.11 5.32 -32.97
N ASN A 633 7.02 5.08 -32.24
CA ASN A 633 6.03 6.12 -31.92
C ASN A 633 6.55 7.20 -30.96
N MET A 634 7.64 6.93 -30.21
CA MET A 634 8.26 7.88 -29.29
C MET A 634 9.36 8.74 -29.94
N ILE A 635 9.85 8.37 -31.14
CA ILE A 635 10.79 9.19 -31.90
C ILE A 635 9.96 10.29 -32.58
N PRO A 636 10.19 11.58 -32.25
CA PRO A 636 9.52 12.65 -32.98
C PRO A 636 9.93 12.56 -34.46
N LEU A 637 8.93 12.44 -35.34
CA LEU A 637 9.15 12.70 -36.76
C LEU A 637 9.59 14.16 -36.86
N ASN A 638 10.85 14.38 -37.17
CA ASN A 638 11.31 15.71 -37.57
C ASN A 638 10.64 16.03 -38.91
N ASP A 639 9.57 16.80 -38.87
CA ASP A 639 9.02 17.52 -40.04
C ASP A 639 9.62 18.92 -40.14
#